data_AF-A0A843C9G2-F1
#
_entry.id   AF-A0A843C9G2-F1
#
_cell.length_a   1.000
_cell.length_b   1.000
_cell.length_c   1.000
_cell.angle_alpha   90.00
_cell.angle_beta   90.00
_cell.angle_gamma   90.00
#
_symmetry.space_group_name_H-M   'P 1'
#
loop_
_entity.id
_entity.type
_entity.pdbx_description
1 polymer ?
#
loop_
_entity_poly.entity_id
_entity_poly.type
_entity_poly.pdbx_seq_one_letter_code
_entity_poly.pdbx_strand_id
1 'polypeptide(L)'
;MKLVKGIVATTHVDLHGDRMALQALQGLARQVGEHYLPVDVNHDPRYPPVGRVDSAEIIELPDGEYAIQCTQEMFEEADSLESLNGDGRKIRIKDQNIQTIAVEYDRTFRDEKGEELLRELSQISGEDEKPTQTLKKAVEPISTLLIAAGICALGSIAVGFFTKLGSDFYDKLKNALISYYRDNNSSERLLDFCFVTQQNNSTFEIHVLVVNPTEQKLNELFNSRFNEIDTRLSSLPLIDSDVAKIVFEYNNQKLLKLYAVRSDSVPVLWGSEVHFIE
;
A
#
# COMPACT_ATOMS: atom_id res chain seq x y z
N MET A 1 11.75 13.99 16.70
CA MET A 1 11.96 12.67 16.09
C MET A 1 12.70 11.86 17.10
N LYS A 2 12.27 10.62 17.29
CA LYS A 2 12.83 9.72 18.28
C LYS A 2 13.37 8.48 17.63
N LEU A 3 14.60 8.10 17.99
CA LEU A 3 15.17 6.82 17.58
C LEU A 3 14.71 5.72 18.51
N VAL A 4 14.14 4.67 17.94
CA VAL A 4 13.71 3.46 18.65
C VAL A 4 14.41 2.26 18.02
N LYS A 5 15.00 1.40 18.85
CA LYS A 5 15.57 0.13 18.39
C LYS A 5 14.69 -1.03 18.84
N GLY A 6 14.44 -1.99 17.95
CA GLY A 6 13.62 -3.15 18.27
C GLY A 6 13.84 -4.32 17.32
N ILE A 7 13.58 -5.52 17.81
CA ILE A 7 13.48 -6.72 16.96
C ILE A 7 12.13 -6.67 16.25
N VAL A 8 12.14 -6.68 14.92
CA VAL A 8 10.90 -6.58 14.12
C VAL A 8 10.47 -7.94 13.53
N ALA A 9 11.41 -8.87 13.37
CA ALA A 9 11.12 -10.25 12.97
C ALA A 9 12.24 -11.21 13.40
N THR A 10 11.91 -12.48 13.52
CA THR A 10 12.88 -13.55 13.84
C THR A 10 12.63 -14.80 12.99
N THR A 11 13.56 -15.75 13.01
CA THR A 11 13.41 -17.08 12.40
C THR A 11 12.67 -18.07 13.30
N HIS A 12 12.18 -17.65 14.47
CA HIS A 12 11.24 -18.43 15.28
C HIS A 12 9.93 -18.66 14.52
N VAL A 13 9.21 -19.71 14.94
CA VAL A 13 7.80 -19.86 14.58
C VAL A 13 7.02 -18.77 15.30
N ASP A 14 6.30 -17.94 14.55
CA ASP A 14 5.51 -16.85 15.14
C ASP A 14 4.14 -17.33 15.67
N LEU A 15 3.36 -16.40 16.20
CA LEU A 15 2.00 -16.67 16.71
C LEU A 15 1.02 -17.18 15.65
N HIS A 16 1.42 -17.14 14.38
CA HIS A 16 0.63 -17.57 13.23
C HIS A 16 1.10 -18.92 12.67
N GLY A 17 2.12 -19.53 13.30
CA GLY A 17 2.70 -20.80 12.86
C GLY A 17 3.65 -20.65 11.67
N ASP A 18 3.96 -19.42 11.24
CA ASP A 18 4.86 -19.16 10.13
C ASP A 18 6.31 -19.09 10.63
N ARG A 19 7.24 -19.66 9.85
CA ARG A 19 8.68 -19.54 10.09
C ARG A 19 9.34 -18.75 8.96
N MET A 20 10.03 -17.67 9.30
CA MET A 20 10.82 -16.93 8.31
C MET A 20 12.17 -17.59 8.07
N ALA A 21 12.58 -17.70 6.81
CA ALA A 21 13.94 -18.10 6.46
C ALA A 21 14.92 -16.96 6.76
N LEU A 22 16.15 -17.29 7.18
CA LEU A 22 17.22 -16.31 7.37
C LEU A 22 17.46 -15.43 6.13
N GLN A 23 17.36 -16.03 4.94
CA GLN A 23 17.48 -15.33 3.66
C GLN A 23 16.41 -14.24 3.48
N ALA A 24 15.21 -14.43 4.03
CA ALA A 24 14.16 -13.42 4.02
C ALA A 24 14.51 -12.24 4.94
N LEU A 25 15.07 -12.51 6.13
CA LEU A 25 15.57 -11.46 7.02
C LEU A 25 16.70 -10.67 6.37
N GLN A 26 17.67 -11.35 5.75
CA GLN A 26 18.76 -10.72 4.99
C GLN A 26 18.25 -9.91 3.79
N GLY A 27 17.18 -10.36 3.15
CA GLY A 27 16.48 -9.60 2.12
C GLY A 27 15.90 -8.29 2.66
N LEU A 28 15.22 -8.35 3.81
CA LEU A 28 14.66 -7.17 4.46
C LEU A 28 15.74 -6.18 4.90
N ALA A 29 16.85 -6.65 5.47
CA ALA A 29 17.98 -5.79 5.86
C ALA A 29 18.59 -5.06 4.65
N ARG A 30 18.74 -5.75 3.50
CA ARG A 30 19.19 -5.10 2.25
C ARG A 30 18.19 -4.06 1.76
N GLN A 31 16.89 -4.35 1.79
CA GLN A 31 15.86 -3.41 1.38
C GLN A 31 15.88 -2.12 2.21
N VAL A 32 16.07 -2.23 3.53
CA VAL A 32 16.25 -1.06 4.41
C VAL A 32 17.49 -0.25 4.00
N GLY A 33 18.59 -0.92 3.64
CA GLY A 33 19.81 -0.24 3.18
C GLY A 33 19.64 0.52 1.85
N GLU A 34 18.73 0.07 0.98
CA GLU A 34 18.50 0.64 -0.35
C GLU A 34 17.36 1.68 -0.36
N HIS A 35 16.35 1.50 0.48
CA HIS A 35 15.11 2.25 0.46
C HIS A 35 14.61 2.54 1.87
N TYR A 36 13.92 3.66 2.04
CA TYR A 36 13.13 3.84 3.25
C TYR A 36 11.96 2.87 3.28
N LEU A 37 11.80 2.19 4.41
CA LEU A 37 10.58 1.45 4.74
C LEU A 37 9.74 2.30 5.69
N PRO A 38 8.53 2.73 5.29
CA PRO A 38 7.62 3.41 6.19
C PRO A 38 7.27 2.54 7.40
N VAL A 39 7.14 3.17 8.57
CA VAL A 39 6.60 2.53 9.78
C VAL A 39 5.12 2.85 9.84
N ASP A 40 4.29 1.88 9.48
CA ASP A 40 2.84 2.01 9.46
C ASP A 40 2.21 1.49 10.76
N VAL A 41 1.08 2.06 11.18
CA VAL A 41 0.30 1.56 12.32
C VAL A 41 -0.48 0.32 11.86
N ASN A 42 -0.17 -0.85 12.43
CA ASN A 42 -0.85 -2.12 12.15
C ASN A 42 -0.94 -2.52 10.66
N HIS A 43 -0.06 -1.98 9.81
CA HIS A 43 -0.15 -2.12 8.34
C HIS A 43 -1.50 -1.65 7.76
N ASP A 44 -2.14 -0.67 8.39
CA ASP A 44 -3.39 -0.07 7.94
C ASP A 44 -3.09 1.16 7.05
N PRO A 45 -3.31 1.07 5.73
CA PRO A 45 -2.97 2.14 4.80
C PRO A 45 -3.96 3.32 4.84
N ARG A 46 -4.97 3.30 5.73
CA ARG A 46 -5.79 4.48 6.00
C ARG A 46 -5.03 5.55 6.78
N TYR A 47 -4.01 5.14 7.52
CA TYR A 47 -3.21 6.02 8.36
C TYR A 47 -1.87 6.35 7.69
N PRO A 48 -1.38 7.58 7.84
CA PRO A 48 -0.04 7.93 7.40
C PRO A 48 1.03 7.15 8.16
N PRO A 49 2.23 6.97 7.58
CA PRO A 49 3.38 6.46 8.31
C PRO A 49 3.67 7.32 9.54
N VAL A 50 3.95 6.67 10.67
CA VAL A 50 4.35 7.33 11.93
C VAL A 50 5.86 7.40 12.10
N GLY A 51 6.61 6.91 11.12
CA GLY A 51 8.05 6.88 11.14
C GLY A 51 8.62 6.22 9.89
N ARG A 52 9.93 5.97 9.91
CA ARG A 52 10.64 5.20 8.88
C ARG A 52 11.74 4.36 9.51
N VAL A 53 12.06 3.25 8.85
CA VAL A 53 13.20 2.42 9.25
C VAL A 53 14.47 3.07 8.73
N ASP A 54 15.34 3.48 9.65
CA ASP A 54 16.64 4.08 9.35
C ASP A 54 17.68 3.02 8.97
N SER A 55 17.81 1.98 9.78
CA SER A 55 18.83 0.95 9.60
C SER A 55 18.35 -0.40 10.12
N ALA A 56 18.93 -1.48 9.60
CA ALA A 56 18.61 -2.84 10.01
C ALA A 56 19.85 -3.73 10.01
N GLU A 57 19.95 -4.60 11.01
CA GLU A 57 21.03 -5.58 11.15
C GLU A 57 20.49 -6.96 11.54
N ILE A 58 21.19 -8.00 11.10
CA ILE A 58 20.89 -9.38 11.48
C ILE A 58 21.73 -9.73 12.70
N ILE A 59 21.07 -10.20 13.76
CA ILE A 59 21.70 -10.68 14.98
C ILE A 59 21.37 -12.15 15.20
N GLU A 60 22.33 -12.89 15.74
CA GLU A 60 22.12 -14.24 16.25
C GLU A 60 21.61 -14.18 17.69
N LEU A 61 20.61 -15.01 18.01
CA LEU A 61 19.98 -15.10 19.31
C LEU A 61 20.63 -16.22 20.15
N PRO A 62 20.48 -16.22 21.48
CA PRO A 62 21.15 -17.19 22.36
C PRO A 62 20.84 -18.67 22.08
N ASP A 63 19.73 -18.96 21.40
CA ASP A 63 19.27 -20.29 21.02
C ASP A 63 19.69 -20.72 19.60
N GLY A 64 20.46 -19.88 18.90
CA GLY A 64 20.92 -20.11 17.53
C GLY A 64 19.91 -19.72 16.45
N GLU A 65 18.77 -19.14 16.82
CA GLU A 65 17.87 -18.48 15.86
C GLU A 65 18.42 -17.10 15.47
N TYR A 66 17.86 -16.49 14.43
CA TYR A 66 18.27 -15.17 13.96
C TYR A 66 17.13 -14.17 14.07
N ALA A 67 17.47 -12.91 14.33
CA ALA A 67 16.56 -11.79 14.34
C ALA A 67 17.05 -10.68 13.42
N ILE A 68 16.12 -9.88 12.91
CA ILE A 68 16.42 -8.57 12.35
C ILE A 68 16.07 -7.51 13.40
N GLN A 69 17.09 -6.76 13.79
CA GLN A 69 16.94 -5.58 14.63
C GLN A 69 16.93 -4.35 13.74
N CYS A 70 15.91 -3.50 13.90
CA CYS A 70 15.80 -2.25 13.18
C CYS A 70 15.97 -1.06 14.12
N THR A 71 16.61 -0.01 13.62
CA THR A 71 16.51 1.35 14.17
C THR A 71 15.43 2.08 13.39
N GLN A 72 14.44 2.63 14.08
CA GLN A 72 13.32 3.36 13.52
C GLN A 72 13.39 4.81 13.98
N GLU A 73 13.22 5.73 13.03
CA GLU A 73 12.94 7.14 13.31
C GLU A 73 11.42 7.30 13.42
N MET A 74 10.94 7.56 14.63
CA MET A 74 9.53 7.86 14.90
C MET A 74 9.31 9.37 14.83
N PHE A 75 8.32 9.78 14.04
CA PHE A 75 7.94 11.18 13.89
C PHE A 75 7.07 11.62 15.08
N GLU A 76 7.32 12.82 15.58
CA GLU A 76 6.63 13.40 16.72
C GLU A 76 5.90 14.69 16.33
N GLU A 77 4.87 15.08 17.09
CA GLU A 77 4.08 16.28 16.81
C GLU A 77 4.90 17.58 16.81
N ALA A 78 5.94 17.63 17.61
CA ALA A 78 6.85 18.77 17.68
C ALA A 78 7.83 18.85 16.50
N ASP A 79 7.88 17.84 15.62
CA ASP A 79 8.80 17.84 14.48
C ASP A 79 8.33 18.78 13.37
N SER A 80 9.24 19.60 12.88
CA SER A 80 8.99 20.41 11.68
C SER A 80 9.39 19.63 10.43
N LEU A 81 8.76 19.91 9.28
CA LEU A 81 9.10 19.26 8.01
C LEU A 81 10.56 19.48 7.59
N GLU A 82 11.15 20.60 7.99
CA GLU A 82 12.56 20.95 7.73
C GLU A 82 13.53 20.19 8.64
N SER A 83 13.05 19.67 9.78
CA SER A 83 13.84 18.85 10.70
C SER A 83 13.90 17.38 10.27
N LEU A 84 12.89 16.93 9.53
CA LEU A 84 12.75 15.56 9.03
C LEU A 84 13.43 15.41 7.67
N ASN A 85 14.77 15.46 7.66
CA ASN A 85 15.56 15.21 6.45
C ASN A 85 16.01 13.76 6.37
N GLY A 86 15.94 13.17 5.19
CA GLY A 86 16.55 11.87 4.91
C GLY A 86 18.02 11.94 4.51
N ASP A 87 18.63 10.77 4.31
CA ASP A 87 19.99 10.58 3.80
C ASP A 87 20.06 10.50 2.26
N GLY A 88 18.93 10.72 1.59
CA GLY A 88 18.78 10.64 0.13
C GLY A 88 18.16 9.33 -0.37
N ARG A 89 17.98 8.32 0.50
CA ARG A 89 17.14 7.16 0.16
C ARG A 89 15.71 7.60 -0.13
N LYS A 90 15.02 6.81 -0.95
CA LYS A 90 13.61 7.00 -1.27
C LYS A 90 12.81 5.74 -1.00
N ILE A 91 11.54 5.90 -0.67
CA ILE A 91 10.59 4.79 -0.64
C ILE A 91 10.51 4.19 -2.03
N ARG A 92 10.35 2.87 -2.06
CA ARG A 92 10.18 2.15 -3.31
C ARG A 92 8.77 2.38 -3.85
N ILE A 93 8.68 2.87 -5.08
CA ILE A 93 7.45 2.89 -5.86
C ILE A 93 7.22 1.49 -6.46
N LYS A 94 5.96 1.04 -6.49
CA LYS A 94 5.51 -0.20 -7.13
C LYS A 94 5.94 -0.28 -8.59
N ASP A 95 5.95 -1.52 -9.10
CA ASP A 95 6.43 -1.81 -10.44
C ASP A 95 5.70 -0.97 -11.50
N GLN A 96 6.49 -0.32 -12.33
CA GLN A 96 6.03 0.54 -13.41
C GLN A 96 5.62 -0.28 -14.64
N ASN A 97 6.12 -1.53 -14.75
CA ASN A 97 5.99 -2.41 -15.90
C ASN A 97 4.83 -3.41 -15.79
N ILE A 98 3.76 -3.07 -15.08
CA ILE A 98 2.55 -3.90 -15.01
C ILE A 98 1.82 -3.84 -16.37
N GLN A 99 1.65 -5.00 -17.00
CA GLN A 99 0.97 -5.16 -18.29
C GLN A 99 -0.53 -4.91 -18.16
N THR A 100 -1.21 -5.62 -17.26
CA THR A 100 -2.63 -5.46 -16.96
C THR A 100 -2.85 -4.94 -15.54
N ILE A 101 -2.83 -5.83 -14.55
CA ILE A 101 -2.89 -5.55 -13.12
C ILE A 101 -1.95 -6.48 -12.35
N ALA A 102 -1.38 -5.97 -11.27
CA ALA A 102 -0.76 -6.78 -10.23
C ALA A 102 -1.70 -6.83 -9.02
N VAL A 103 -1.76 -8.00 -8.37
CA VAL A 103 -2.63 -8.22 -7.22
C VAL A 103 -1.80 -8.61 -6.01
N GLU A 104 -1.99 -7.88 -4.93
CA GLU A 104 -1.40 -8.17 -3.63
C GLU A 104 -2.50 -8.40 -2.61
N TYR A 105 -2.37 -9.42 -1.78
CA TYR A 105 -3.37 -9.76 -0.78
C TYR A 105 -2.68 -10.20 0.51
N ASP A 106 -3.38 -10.19 1.64
CA ASP A 106 -2.87 -10.77 2.88
C ASP A 106 -3.51 -12.14 3.19
N ARG A 107 -3.05 -12.78 4.27
CA ARG A 107 -3.46 -14.13 4.65
C ARG A 107 -4.97 -14.31 4.87
N THR A 108 -5.75 -13.24 5.03
CA THR A 108 -7.20 -13.31 5.25
C THR A 108 -7.96 -13.83 4.03
N PHE A 109 -7.32 -13.92 2.85
CA PHE A 109 -7.89 -14.46 1.61
C PHE A 109 -7.65 -15.97 1.40
N ARG A 110 -7.13 -16.69 2.41
CA ARG A 110 -6.86 -18.14 2.33
C ARG A 110 -8.09 -19.03 2.50
N ASP A 111 -9.28 -18.43 2.64
CA ASP A 111 -10.54 -19.20 2.65
C ASP A 111 -10.99 -19.56 1.22
N GLU A 112 -11.97 -20.46 1.11
CA GLU A 112 -12.42 -20.97 -0.21
C GLU A 112 -12.86 -19.85 -1.16
N LYS A 113 -13.56 -18.84 -0.64
CA LYS A 113 -14.04 -17.68 -1.40
C LYS A 113 -12.90 -16.76 -1.83
N GLY A 114 -11.93 -16.53 -0.96
CA GLY A 114 -10.74 -15.73 -1.25
C GLY A 114 -9.88 -16.41 -2.31
N GLU A 115 -9.66 -17.71 -2.20
CA GLU A 115 -8.95 -18.50 -3.20
C GLU A 115 -9.68 -18.53 -4.55
N GLU A 116 -11.01 -18.53 -4.56
CA GLU A 116 -11.80 -18.37 -5.80
C GLU A 116 -11.59 -17.00 -6.43
N LEU A 117 -11.70 -15.92 -5.66
CA LEU A 117 -11.40 -14.57 -6.12
C LEU A 117 -9.98 -14.48 -6.69
N LEU A 118 -8.98 -15.00 -5.99
CA LEU A 118 -7.58 -14.96 -6.43
C LEU A 118 -7.37 -15.73 -7.73
N ARG A 119 -8.08 -16.85 -7.94
CA ARG A 119 -8.07 -17.57 -9.23
C ARG A 119 -8.66 -16.72 -10.36
N GLU A 120 -9.77 -16.04 -10.13
CA GLU A 120 -10.38 -15.14 -11.13
C GLU A 120 -9.45 -13.97 -11.44
N LEU A 121 -8.87 -13.34 -10.42
CA LEU A 121 -7.93 -12.23 -10.58
C LEU A 121 -6.64 -12.67 -11.32
N SER A 122 -6.15 -13.88 -11.07
CA SER A 122 -5.00 -14.42 -11.80
C SER A 122 -5.25 -14.64 -13.29
N GLN A 123 -6.51 -14.74 -13.74
CA GLN A 123 -6.85 -14.82 -15.17
C GLN A 123 -6.89 -13.45 -15.85
N ILE A 124 -6.88 -12.37 -15.04
CA ILE A 124 -6.92 -10.98 -15.49
C ILE A 124 -5.50 -10.39 -15.46
N SER A 125 -4.71 -10.75 -14.45
CA SER A 125 -3.27 -10.49 -14.40
C SER A 125 -2.54 -11.11 -15.58
N GLY A 126 -1.47 -10.46 -16.06
CA GLY A 126 -0.60 -11.05 -17.07
C GLY A 126 0.20 -12.23 -16.51
N GLU A 127 0.86 -12.97 -17.40
CA GLU A 127 1.54 -14.24 -17.05
C GLU A 127 2.59 -14.08 -15.94
N ASP A 128 3.23 -12.90 -15.89
CA ASP A 128 4.28 -12.55 -14.93
C ASP A 128 3.73 -11.85 -13.66
N GLU A 129 2.46 -11.44 -13.63
CA GLU A 129 1.84 -10.68 -12.52
C GLU A 129 0.91 -11.52 -11.63
N LYS A 130 1.31 -12.76 -11.32
CA LYS A 130 0.51 -13.65 -10.45
C LYS A 130 0.19 -12.99 -9.10
N PRO A 131 -1.03 -13.18 -8.56
CA PRO A 131 -1.38 -12.66 -7.25
C PRO A 131 -0.36 -13.06 -6.18
N THR A 132 0.16 -12.09 -5.46
CA THR A 132 1.24 -12.29 -4.49
C THR A 132 0.75 -12.01 -3.07
N GLN A 133 1.04 -12.94 -2.15
CA GLN A 133 0.70 -12.74 -0.75
C GLN A 133 1.71 -11.80 -0.07
N THR A 134 1.20 -10.77 0.58
CA THR A 134 1.94 -9.89 1.50
C THR A 134 1.87 -10.43 2.93
N LEU A 135 3.02 -10.45 3.60
CA LEU A 135 3.14 -10.90 4.98
C LEU A 135 2.93 -9.73 5.93
N LYS A 136 1.74 -9.65 6.54
CA LYS A 136 1.44 -8.72 7.64
C LYS A 136 1.61 -9.45 8.97
N LYS A 137 2.44 -8.91 9.88
CA LYS A 137 2.62 -9.43 11.24
C LYS A 137 1.80 -8.64 12.27
N ALA A 138 0.61 -8.19 11.88
CA ALA A 138 -0.36 -7.57 12.78
C ALA A 138 -1.12 -8.62 13.59
N VAL A 139 -1.43 -8.29 14.85
CA VAL A 139 -2.21 -9.15 15.76
C VAL A 139 -3.63 -9.36 15.21
N GLU A 140 -4.29 -8.27 14.80
CA GLU A 140 -5.61 -8.27 14.16
C GLU A 140 -5.50 -7.59 12.79
N PRO A 141 -5.07 -8.31 11.73
CA PRO A 141 -4.88 -7.70 10.43
C PRO A 141 -6.23 -7.36 9.80
N ILE A 142 -6.37 -6.11 9.36
CA ILE A 142 -7.43 -5.74 8.41
C ILE A 142 -7.17 -6.49 7.10
N SER A 143 -8.22 -7.12 6.58
CA SER A 143 -8.20 -7.80 5.29
C SER A 143 -7.99 -6.78 4.18
N THR A 144 -6.85 -6.81 3.50
CA THR A 144 -6.53 -5.90 2.39
C THR A 144 -6.30 -6.68 1.10
N LEU A 145 -6.97 -6.24 0.04
CA LEU A 145 -6.68 -6.60 -1.34
C LEU A 145 -6.23 -5.34 -2.07
N LEU A 146 -5.04 -5.38 -2.66
CA LEU A 146 -4.49 -4.31 -3.47
C LEU A 146 -4.49 -4.72 -4.94
N ILE A 147 -4.95 -3.81 -5.79
CA ILE A 147 -4.95 -3.94 -7.24
C ILE A 147 -4.13 -2.79 -7.80
N ALA A 148 -2.94 -3.10 -8.29
CA ALA A 148 -2.04 -2.13 -8.88
C ALA A 148 -2.15 -2.14 -10.40
N ALA A 149 -2.07 -0.95 -10.99
CA ALA A 149 -1.83 -0.76 -12.41
C ALA A 149 -0.55 0.03 -12.63
N GLY A 150 0.13 -0.27 -13.73
CA GLY A 150 1.40 0.37 -14.10
C GLY A 150 1.22 1.84 -14.47
N ILE A 151 2.25 2.44 -15.08
CA ILE A 151 2.25 3.89 -15.35
C ILE A 151 1.02 4.30 -16.17
N CYS A 152 0.26 5.25 -15.61
CA CYS A 152 -0.85 5.95 -16.25
C CYS A 152 -0.50 7.44 -16.39
N ALA A 153 -0.91 8.06 -17.50
CA ALA A 153 -0.66 9.48 -17.74
C ALA A 153 -1.49 10.34 -16.78
N LEU A 154 -0.86 11.34 -16.15
CA LEU A 154 -1.55 12.32 -15.31
C LEU A 154 -2.61 13.09 -16.13
N GLY A 155 -3.82 13.24 -15.60
CA GLY A 155 -4.94 13.82 -16.33
C GLY A 155 -5.70 12.81 -17.20
N SER A 156 -5.28 11.54 -17.19
CA SER A 156 -5.93 10.44 -17.90
C SER A 156 -5.73 9.11 -17.16
N ILE A 157 -5.67 9.12 -15.82
CA ILE A 157 -5.34 7.93 -15.02
C ILE A 157 -6.38 6.84 -15.22
N ALA A 158 -7.66 7.21 -15.11
CA ALA A 158 -8.76 6.30 -15.39
C ALA A 158 -8.62 5.68 -16.79
N VAL A 159 -8.50 6.52 -17.82
CA VAL A 159 -8.36 6.08 -19.22
C VAL A 159 -7.17 5.14 -19.41
N GLY A 160 -6.03 5.44 -18.79
CA GLY A 160 -4.83 4.60 -18.81
C GLY A 160 -5.08 3.22 -18.21
N PHE A 161 -5.73 3.17 -17.04
CA PHE A 161 -6.15 1.93 -16.40
C PHE A 161 -7.06 1.09 -17.31
N PHE A 162 -8.11 1.71 -17.86
CA PHE A 162 -9.04 1.04 -18.78
C PHE A 162 -8.36 0.52 -20.05
N THR A 163 -7.39 1.27 -20.58
CA THR A 163 -6.69 0.91 -21.81
C THR A 163 -5.78 -0.29 -21.57
N LYS A 164 -5.06 -0.32 -20.44
CA LYS A 164 -4.21 -1.45 -20.03
C LYS A 164 -5.02 -2.71 -19.76
N LEU A 165 -6.16 -2.56 -19.07
CA LEU A 165 -7.00 -3.70 -18.71
C LEU A 165 -7.78 -4.22 -19.92
N GLY A 166 -8.35 -3.34 -20.74
CA GLY A 166 -9.29 -3.71 -21.81
C GLY A 166 -10.72 -3.91 -21.27
N SER A 167 -11.73 -3.75 -22.13
CA SER A 167 -13.15 -3.80 -21.74
C SER A 167 -13.55 -5.12 -21.10
N ASP A 168 -13.12 -6.24 -21.70
CA ASP A 168 -13.57 -7.56 -21.28
C ASP A 168 -13.00 -7.95 -19.92
N PHE A 169 -11.73 -7.60 -19.67
CA PHE A 169 -11.08 -7.82 -18.38
C PHE A 169 -11.57 -6.83 -17.32
N TYR A 170 -11.98 -5.62 -17.73
CA TYR A 170 -12.62 -4.68 -16.82
C TYR A 170 -13.94 -5.23 -16.26
N ASP A 171 -14.81 -5.77 -17.13
CA ASP A 171 -16.07 -6.34 -16.68
C ASP A 171 -15.84 -7.60 -15.83
N LYS A 172 -14.86 -8.43 -16.19
CA LYS A 172 -14.45 -9.58 -15.35
C LYS A 172 -13.97 -9.13 -13.97
N LEU A 173 -13.08 -8.14 -13.91
CA LEU A 173 -12.58 -7.60 -12.65
C LEU A 173 -13.70 -7.07 -11.76
N LYS A 174 -14.60 -6.26 -12.35
CA LYS A 174 -15.77 -5.71 -11.66
C LYS A 174 -16.62 -6.83 -11.08
N ASN A 175 -16.94 -7.84 -11.89
CA ASN A 175 -17.81 -8.94 -11.48
C ASN A 175 -17.17 -9.81 -10.38
N ALA A 176 -15.88 -10.12 -10.49
CA ALA A 176 -15.12 -10.88 -9.50
C ALA A 176 -15.17 -10.20 -8.12
N LEU A 177 -14.86 -8.90 -8.07
CA LEU A 177 -14.88 -8.13 -6.83
C LEU A 177 -16.30 -7.99 -6.27
N ILE A 178 -17.30 -7.68 -7.09
CA ILE A 178 -18.70 -7.59 -6.64
C ILE A 178 -19.16 -8.92 -6.06
N SER A 179 -18.87 -10.04 -6.74
CA SER A 179 -19.24 -11.37 -6.28
C SER A 179 -18.65 -11.67 -4.90
N TYR A 180 -17.34 -11.42 -4.73
CA TYR A 180 -16.65 -11.69 -3.47
C TYR A 180 -17.16 -10.82 -2.29
N TYR A 181 -17.42 -9.53 -2.54
CA TYR A 181 -17.82 -8.58 -1.50
C TYR A 181 -19.33 -8.54 -1.25
N ARG A 182 -20.16 -9.23 -2.04
CA ARG A 182 -21.62 -9.30 -1.82
C ARG A 182 -21.99 -10.01 -0.51
N ASP A 183 -21.32 -11.11 -0.21
CA ASP A 183 -21.74 -12.06 0.83
C ASP A 183 -20.88 -12.02 2.12
N ASN A 184 -19.89 -11.12 2.19
CA ASN A 184 -18.84 -11.17 3.20
C ASN A 184 -18.94 -10.02 4.22
N ASN A 185 -19.62 -10.27 5.35
CA ASN A 185 -19.97 -9.25 6.35
C ASN A 185 -19.22 -9.35 7.70
N SER A 186 -18.27 -10.27 7.89
CA SER A 186 -17.82 -10.62 9.25
C SER A 186 -16.52 -9.98 9.75
N SER A 187 -15.82 -9.17 8.94
CA SER A 187 -14.60 -8.47 9.37
C SER A 187 -14.39 -7.17 8.60
N GLU A 188 -13.63 -6.24 9.18
CA GLU A 188 -13.22 -5.02 8.46
C GLU A 188 -12.35 -5.38 7.24
N ARG A 189 -12.63 -4.76 6.10
CA ARG A 189 -11.93 -5.02 4.83
C ARG A 189 -11.60 -3.74 4.09
N LEU A 190 -10.54 -3.82 3.30
CA LEU A 190 -10.06 -2.76 2.45
C LEU A 190 -9.75 -3.29 1.05
N LEU A 191 -10.30 -2.60 0.05
CA LEU A 191 -9.86 -2.75 -1.33
C LEU A 191 -9.08 -1.50 -1.72
N ASP A 192 -7.84 -1.66 -2.14
CA ASP A 192 -6.93 -0.57 -2.50
C ASP A 192 -6.63 -0.62 -4.00
N PHE A 193 -7.04 0.41 -4.74
CA PHE A 193 -6.60 0.59 -6.12
C PHE A 193 -5.38 1.50 -6.15
N CYS A 194 -4.24 0.95 -6.58
CA CYS A 194 -2.99 1.69 -6.70
C CYS A 194 -2.69 2.01 -8.17
N PHE A 195 -2.61 3.30 -8.50
CA PHE A 195 -2.20 3.77 -9.81
C PHE A 195 -0.81 4.40 -9.71
N VAL A 196 0.10 3.99 -10.59
CA VAL A 196 1.40 4.66 -10.71
C VAL A 196 1.30 5.75 -11.77
N THR A 197 1.78 6.95 -11.49
CA THR A 197 1.81 8.05 -12.47
C THR A 197 3.14 8.80 -12.41
N GLN A 198 3.37 9.66 -13.40
CA GLN A 198 4.60 10.43 -13.53
C GLN A 198 4.29 11.91 -13.81
N GLN A 199 4.99 12.80 -13.11
CA GLN A 199 4.94 14.25 -13.31
C GLN A 199 6.35 14.82 -13.16
N ASN A 200 6.80 15.65 -14.11
CA ASN A 200 8.11 16.34 -14.04
C ASN A 200 9.29 15.41 -13.71
N ASN A 201 9.34 14.23 -14.34
CA ASN A 201 10.31 13.14 -14.09
C ASN A 201 10.23 12.44 -12.73
N SER A 202 9.33 12.85 -11.83
CA SER A 202 9.02 12.14 -10.58
C SER A 202 7.90 11.14 -10.80
N THR A 203 8.05 9.94 -10.24
CA THR A 203 7.02 8.88 -10.26
C THR A 203 6.44 8.75 -8.87
N PHE A 204 5.11 8.63 -8.76
CA PHE A 204 4.42 8.48 -7.49
C PHE A 204 3.19 7.58 -7.60
N GLU A 205 2.76 7.07 -6.46
CA GLU A 205 1.59 6.20 -6.29
C GLU A 205 0.36 7.00 -5.90
N ILE A 206 -0.79 6.58 -6.42
CA ILE A 206 -2.09 7.09 -6.05
C ILE A 206 -2.92 5.91 -5.59
N HIS A 207 -3.26 5.90 -4.32
CA HIS A 207 -4.11 4.89 -3.70
C HIS A 207 -5.53 5.40 -3.59
N VAL A 208 -6.50 4.57 -3.98
CA VAL A 208 -7.93 4.79 -3.78
C VAL A 208 -8.48 3.65 -2.95
N LEU A 209 -8.69 3.93 -1.67
CA LEU A 209 -9.16 2.98 -0.70
C LEU A 209 -10.69 2.90 -0.71
N VAL A 210 -11.23 1.70 -0.78
CA VAL A 210 -12.64 1.40 -0.55
C VAL A 210 -12.75 0.66 0.77
N VAL A 211 -13.16 1.37 1.82
CA VAL A 211 -13.34 0.82 3.16
C VAL A 211 -14.67 0.08 3.24
N ASN A 212 -14.63 -1.16 3.73
CA ASN A 212 -15.75 -2.09 3.80
C ASN A 212 -16.54 -2.10 2.47
N PRO A 213 -15.93 -2.63 1.39
CA PRO A 213 -16.55 -2.64 0.08
C PRO A 213 -17.90 -3.37 0.11
N THR A 214 -18.88 -2.80 -0.58
CA THR A 214 -20.20 -3.42 -0.79
C THR A 214 -20.48 -3.47 -2.29
N GLU A 215 -21.39 -4.33 -2.71
CA GLU A 215 -21.85 -4.39 -4.10
C GLU A 215 -22.29 -3.00 -4.61
N GLN A 216 -22.98 -2.21 -3.78
CA GLN A 216 -23.37 -0.84 -4.14
C GLN A 216 -22.15 0.07 -4.35
N LYS A 217 -21.23 0.14 -3.38
CA LYS A 217 -20.03 1.00 -3.46
C LYS A 217 -19.16 0.65 -4.68
N LEU A 218 -18.99 -0.65 -4.94
CA LEU A 218 -18.21 -1.13 -6.09
C LEU A 218 -18.90 -0.78 -7.40
N ASN A 219 -20.22 -0.96 -7.51
CA ASN A 219 -20.96 -0.55 -8.70
C ASN A 219 -20.84 0.95 -8.94
N GLU A 220 -20.98 1.78 -7.91
CA GLU A 220 -20.81 3.23 -8.01
C GLU A 220 -19.41 3.61 -8.49
N LEU A 221 -18.36 3.02 -7.90
CA LEU A 221 -16.97 3.26 -8.27
C LEU A 221 -16.67 2.89 -9.73
N PHE A 222 -17.09 1.69 -10.14
CA PHE A 222 -16.88 1.23 -11.51
C PHE A 222 -17.76 1.98 -12.53
N ASN A 223 -18.93 2.48 -12.13
CA ASN A 223 -19.76 3.30 -13.02
C ASN A 223 -19.20 4.72 -13.18
N SER A 224 -18.60 5.29 -12.13
CA SER A 224 -17.91 6.58 -12.22
C SER A 224 -16.59 6.50 -12.99
N ARG A 225 -16.07 5.29 -13.19
CA ARG A 225 -14.80 5.04 -13.91
C ARG A 225 -13.63 5.81 -13.32
N PHE A 226 -13.61 6.02 -12.00
CA PHE A 226 -12.56 6.77 -11.31
C PHE A 226 -12.35 8.22 -11.84
N ASN A 227 -13.36 8.81 -12.48
CA ASN A 227 -13.25 10.12 -13.15
C ASN A 227 -12.84 11.28 -12.22
N GLU A 228 -13.09 11.18 -10.92
CA GLU A 228 -12.70 12.20 -9.95
C GLU A 228 -11.19 12.27 -9.70
N ILE A 229 -10.42 11.21 -9.95
CA ILE A 229 -8.98 11.14 -9.60
C ILE A 229 -8.22 12.31 -10.23
N ASP A 230 -8.31 12.45 -11.55
CA ASP A 230 -7.56 13.47 -12.31
C ASP A 230 -7.95 14.90 -11.89
N THR A 231 -9.23 15.12 -11.59
CA THR A 231 -9.74 16.42 -11.12
C THR A 231 -9.21 16.74 -9.73
N ARG A 232 -9.16 15.75 -8.83
CA ARG A 232 -8.64 15.94 -7.47
C ARG A 232 -7.15 16.19 -7.49
N LEU A 233 -6.37 15.43 -8.24
CA LEU A 233 -4.92 15.62 -8.35
C LEU A 233 -4.55 16.98 -8.91
N SER A 234 -5.27 17.46 -9.93
CA SER A 234 -5.03 18.80 -10.50
C SER A 234 -5.24 19.94 -9.49
N SER A 235 -6.03 19.71 -8.43
CA SER A 235 -6.28 20.70 -7.37
C SER A 235 -5.24 20.65 -6.24
N LEU A 236 -4.37 19.63 -6.22
CA LEU A 236 -3.37 19.49 -5.19
C LEU A 236 -2.15 20.38 -5.53
N PRO A 237 -1.57 21.08 -4.55
CA PRO A 237 -0.31 21.79 -4.73
C PRO A 237 0.85 20.78 -4.78
N LEU A 238 0.88 19.94 -5.82
CA LEU A 238 1.92 18.93 -6.05
C LEU A 238 3.18 19.52 -6.68
N ILE A 239 3.04 20.72 -7.25
CA ILE A 239 4.11 21.46 -7.93
C ILE A 239 5.17 21.80 -6.87
N ASP A 240 6.33 21.16 -6.98
CA ASP A 240 7.53 21.24 -6.12
C ASP A 240 7.62 20.26 -4.93
N SER A 241 6.65 19.36 -4.76
CA SER A 241 6.70 18.37 -3.68
C SER A 241 7.34 17.06 -4.13
N ASP A 242 8.36 16.59 -3.41
CA ASP A 242 8.99 15.25 -3.58
C ASP A 242 8.04 14.16 -3.05
N VAL A 243 6.82 14.12 -3.58
CA VAL A 243 5.75 13.19 -3.20
C VAL A 243 5.99 11.85 -3.89
N ALA A 244 5.85 10.78 -3.12
CA ALA A 244 5.94 9.42 -3.61
C ALA A 244 4.62 8.66 -3.49
N LYS A 245 3.70 9.10 -2.62
CA LYS A 245 2.38 8.48 -2.44
C LYS A 245 1.31 9.52 -2.13
N ILE A 246 0.12 9.33 -2.68
CA ILE A 246 -1.10 10.08 -2.34
C ILE A 246 -2.20 9.06 -2.05
N VAL A 247 -2.92 9.24 -0.94
CA VAL A 247 -3.96 8.30 -0.52
C VAL A 247 -5.31 9.00 -0.43
N PHE A 248 -6.30 8.41 -1.10
CA PHE A 248 -7.69 8.81 -1.06
C PHE A 248 -8.56 7.70 -0.49
N GLU A 249 -9.67 8.07 0.15
CA GLU A 249 -10.79 7.16 0.42
C GLU A 249 -11.93 7.46 -0.54
N TYR A 250 -12.48 6.42 -1.17
CA TYR A 250 -13.72 6.51 -1.93
C TYR A 250 -14.94 6.28 -1.02
N ASN A 251 -15.72 7.34 -0.82
CA ASN A 251 -16.91 7.30 0.01
C ASN A 251 -18.03 8.17 -0.58
N ASN A 252 -19.26 7.65 -0.65
CA ASN A 252 -20.44 8.34 -1.17
C ASN A 252 -20.18 9.03 -2.53
N GLN A 253 -19.62 8.28 -3.47
CA GLN A 253 -19.27 8.73 -4.83
C GLN A 253 -18.21 9.83 -4.91
N LYS A 254 -17.51 10.11 -3.81
CA LYS A 254 -16.47 11.14 -3.74
C LYS A 254 -15.13 10.56 -3.31
N LEU A 255 -14.06 11.16 -3.80
CA LEU A 255 -12.71 10.93 -3.27
C LEU A 255 -12.40 11.93 -2.15
N LEU A 256 -12.22 11.41 -0.94
CA LEU A 256 -11.74 12.13 0.23
C LEU A 256 -10.22 12.02 0.31
N LYS A 257 -9.52 13.14 0.51
CA LYS A 257 -8.07 13.14 0.68
C LYS A 257 -7.74 12.67 2.09
N LEU A 258 -6.93 11.61 2.22
CA LEU A 258 -6.45 11.18 3.53
C LEU A 258 -5.11 11.86 3.84
N TYR A 259 -4.08 11.52 3.09
CA TYR A 259 -2.72 12.06 3.26
C TYR A 259 -1.90 11.91 1.98
N ALA A 260 -0.71 12.50 1.97
CA ALA A 260 0.36 12.17 1.04
C ALA A 260 1.62 11.76 1.81
N VAL A 261 2.58 11.18 1.12
CA VAL A 261 3.87 10.78 1.68
C VAL A 261 4.97 11.28 0.75
N ARG A 262 5.95 11.96 1.33
CA ARG A 262 7.18 12.33 0.64
C ARG A 262 8.00 11.09 0.29
N SER A 263 8.95 11.24 -0.64
CA SER A 263 9.82 10.14 -1.03
C SER A 263 10.70 9.64 0.11
N ASP A 264 10.91 10.43 1.16
CA ASP A 264 11.65 10.06 2.36
C ASP A 264 10.76 9.56 3.52
N SER A 265 9.56 9.08 3.21
CA SER A 265 8.52 8.54 4.13
C SER A 265 7.83 9.55 5.04
N VAL A 266 8.16 10.84 4.97
CA VAL A 266 7.52 11.86 5.81
C VAL A 266 6.07 12.08 5.34
N PRO A 267 5.07 11.95 6.23
CA PRO A 267 3.69 12.18 5.85
C PRO A 267 3.41 13.68 5.66
N VAL A 268 2.51 13.98 4.73
CA VAL A 268 1.99 15.32 4.45
C VAL A 268 0.48 15.26 4.63
N LEU A 269 -0.03 15.97 5.62
CA LEU A 269 -1.46 16.03 5.93
C LEU A 269 -2.10 17.24 5.26
N TRP A 270 -3.34 17.06 4.79
CA TRP A 270 -4.09 18.09 4.08
C TRP A 270 -4.86 18.99 5.05
N GLY A 271 -4.20 19.99 5.65
CA GLY A 271 -4.83 20.93 6.59
C GLY A 271 -4.09 21.01 7.93
N SER A 272 -4.39 22.04 8.72
CA SER A 272 -3.62 22.49 9.90
C SER A 272 -3.81 21.69 11.19
N GLU A 273 -4.39 20.49 11.16
CA GLU A 273 -4.57 19.67 12.36
C GLU A 273 -3.86 18.35 12.17
N VAL A 274 -2.69 18.26 12.79
CA VAL A 274 -1.97 17.01 12.98
C VAL A 274 -2.47 16.42 14.28
N HIS A 275 -3.07 15.23 14.22
CA HIS A 275 -3.29 14.43 15.42
C HIS A 275 -2.39 13.22 15.30
N PHE A 276 -1.21 13.29 15.92
CA PHE A 276 -0.43 12.09 16.20
C PHE A 276 -1.19 11.34 17.31
N ILE A 277 -1.35 10.03 17.15
CA ILE A 277 -1.98 9.19 18.17
C ILE A 277 -1.02 9.14 19.37
N GLU A 278 -1.50 9.56 20.54
CA GLU A 278 -0.79 9.47 21.84
C GLU A 278 -0.43 8.03 22.23
#